data_AF-R9MZF1-F1
#
_entry.id   AF-R9MZF1-F1
#
_cell.length_a   1.000
_cell.length_b   1.000
_cell.length_c   1.000
_cell.angle_alpha   90.00
_cell.angle_beta   90.00
_cell.angle_gamma   90.00
#
_symmetry.space_group_name_H-M   'P 1'
#
loop_
_entity.id
_entity.type
_entity.pdbx_description
1 polymer ?
#
loop_
_entity_poly.entity_id
_entity_poly.type
_entity_poly.pdbx_seq_one_letter_code
_entity_poly.pdbx_strand_id
1 'polypeptide(L)'
;MRAIQEFLYRIRIDSIFELLAYIGFFYFLFKRFILHRAPVPSSAFKSVPKELLAECVTLLKKKEKAEYGVYRVPEEILSILRADLRNEENLKRLLCSICAHLGIDGGFIKLVVEDTFMSDRAGEIATDLAFTTIRLELKPHYTPEAVIAVLAHEAIHLHLYYAGIRMRDTWENEILTDTAAVYCGFGEYIYAGYAVMRGEFAFSYQKVGYIRQEDVQYIWKIMQKEEGE
;
A
#
# COMPACT_ATOMS: atom_id res chain seq x y z
N MET A 1 34.23 -1.07 -44.94
CA MET A 1 34.53 0.10 -44.10
C MET A 1 34.01 1.43 -44.67
N ARG A 2 34.18 1.76 -45.97
CA ARG A 2 33.69 3.03 -46.55
C ARG A 2 32.16 3.22 -46.54
N ALA A 3 31.38 2.17 -46.79
CA ALA A 3 29.92 2.25 -46.83
C ALA A 3 29.27 2.56 -45.45
N ILE A 4 29.88 2.10 -44.36
CA ILE A 4 29.40 2.37 -43.00
C ILE A 4 29.72 3.82 -42.58
N GLN A 5 30.89 4.35 -43.00
CA GLN A 5 31.25 5.75 -42.78
C GLN A 5 30.36 6.73 -43.55
N GLU A 6 30.00 6.43 -44.80
CA GLU A 6 29.06 7.27 -45.57
C GLU A 6 27.63 7.22 -45.03
N PHE A 7 27.20 6.04 -44.54
CA PHE A 7 25.91 5.88 -43.87
C PHE A 7 25.84 6.69 -42.57
N LEU A 8 26.90 6.66 -41.75
CA LEU A 8 26.99 7.44 -40.51
C LEU A 8 27.08 8.96 -40.75
N TYR A 9 27.66 9.41 -41.87
CA TYR A 9 27.79 10.84 -42.20
C TYR A 9 26.47 11.48 -42.67
N ARG A 10 25.52 10.68 -43.16
CA ARG A 10 24.17 11.14 -43.55
C ARG A 10 23.17 11.15 -42.39
N ILE A 11 23.49 10.53 -41.28
CA ILE A 11 22.64 10.53 -40.11
C ILE A 11 22.92 11.81 -39.34
N ARG A 12 22.11 12.82 -39.61
CA ARG A 12 22.07 14.07 -38.85
C ARG A 12 21.64 13.78 -37.41
N ILE A 13 22.27 14.44 -36.43
CA ILE A 13 21.99 14.24 -34.99
C ILE A 13 20.49 14.43 -34.69
N ASP A 14 19.84 15.38 -35.36
CA ASP A 14 18.39 15.59 -35.27
C ASP A 14 17.57 14.39 -35.73
N SER A 15 18.02 13.66 -36.77
CA SER A 15 17.36 12.43 -37.22
C SER A 15 17.48 11.28 -36.19
N ILE A 16 18.56 11.27 -35.40
CA ILE A 16 18.72 10.32 -34.28
C ILE A 16 17.75 10.67 -33.15
N PHE A 17 17.63 11.95 -32.79
CA PHE A 17 16.71 12.40 -31.74
C PHE A 17 15.24 12.19 -32.12
N GLU A 18 14.87 12.45 -33.38
CA GLU A 18 13.54 12.12 -33.90
C GLU A 18 13.27 10.62 -33.81
N LEU A 19 14.21 9.77 -34.24
CA LEU A 19 14.06 8.33 -34.15
C LEU A 19 13.91 7.85 -32.70
N LEU A 20 14.70 8.39 -31.77
CA LEU A 20 14.59 8.09 -30.34
C LEU A 20 13.26 8.57 -29.74
N ALA A 21 12.76 9.73 -30.16
CA ALA A 21 11.46 10.24 -29.75
C ALA A 21 10.33 9.35 -30.28
N TYR A 22 10.40 8.88 -31.53
CA TYR A 22 9.44 7.93 -32.08
C TYR A 22 9.50 6.58 -31.36
N ILE A 23 10.70 6.04 -31.08
CA ILE A 23 10.85 4.80 -30.29
C ILE A 23 10.26 4.98 -28.89
N GLY A 24 10.54 6.10 -28.23
CA GLY A 24 9.98 6.42 -26.91
C GLY A 24 8.46 6.57 -26.94
N PHE A 25 7.92 7.20 -27.99
CA PHE A 25 6.49 7.38 -28.20
C PHE A 25 5.77 6.06 -28.51
N PHE A 26 6.34 5.22 -29.38
CA PHE A 26 5.80 3.89 -29.66
C PHE A 26 5.92 2.97 -28.46
N TYR A 27 7.02 3.02 -27.70
CA TYR A 27 7.14 2.32 -26.43
C TYR A 27 6.07 2.79 -25.42
N PHE A 28 5.82 4.10 -25.34
CA PHE A 28 4.75 4.68 -24.52
C PHE A 28 3.37 4.21 -24.97
N LEU A 29 3.06 4.26 -26.27
CA LEU A 29 1.79 3.79 -26.82
C LEU A 29 1.60 2.27 -26.61
N PHE A 30 2.65 1.48 -26.82
CA PHE A 30 2.67 0.05 -26.57
C PHE A 30 2.41 -0.24 -25.09
N LYS A 31 3.06 0.50 -24.18
CA LYS A 31 2.83 0.39 -22.74
C LYS A 31 1.40 0.78 -22.34
N ARG A 32 0.88 1.86 -22.93
CA ARG A 32 -0.43 2.46 -22.59
C ARG A 32 -1.62 1.71 -23.19
N PHE A 33 -1.51 1.19 -24.41
CA PHE A 33 -2.64 0.63 -25.16
C PHE A 33 -2.53 -0.87 -25.43
N ILE A 34 -1.33 -1.47 -25.36
CA ILE A 34 -1.15 -2.91 -25.52
C ILE A 34 -0.97 -3.57 -24.15
N LEU A 35 -0.05 -3.04 -23.33
CA LEU A 35 0.16 -3.53 -21.96
C LEU A 35 -0.85 -2.96 -20.96
N HIS A 36 -1.60 -1.89 -21.29
CA HIS A 36 -2.51 -1.18 -20.38
C HIS A 36 -1.91 -0.85 -19.00
N ARG A 37 -0.57 -0.69 -18.90
CA ARG A 37 0.12 -0.37 -17.64
C ARG A 37 0.36 1.14 -17.57
N ALA A 38 -0.15 1.79 -16.52
CA ALA A 38 0.21 3.17 -16.23
C ALA A 38 1.75 3.31 -16.14
N PRO A 39 2.33 4.46 -16.53
CA PRO A 39 3.76 4.72 -16.34
C PRO A 39 4.08 4.75 -14.85
N VAL A 40 4.59 3.63 -14.35
CA VAL A 40 5.06 3.44 -12.98
C VAL A 40 6.13 4.49 -12.64
N PRO A 41 5.94 5.31 -11.59
CA PRO A 41 6.99 6.18 -11.09
C PRO A 41 8.11 5.33 -10.47
N SER A 42 9.38 5.66 -10.77
CA SER A 42 10.57 4.93 -10.29
C SER A 42 10.68 4.85 -8.76
N SER A 43 9.98 5.74 -8.04
CA SER A 43 9.82 5.70 -6.58
C SER A 43 9.15 4.43 -6.07
N ALA A 44 8.34 3.77 -6.89
CA ALA A 44 7.63 2.54 -6.52
C ALA A 44 8.53 1.28 -6.50
N PHE A 45 9.77 1.38 -6.98
CA PHE A 45 10.81 0.35 -6.83
C PHE A 45 11.88 0.73 -5.78
N LYS A 46 11.83 1.96 -5.26
CA LYS A 46 12.85 2.47 -4.34
C LYS A 46 12.68 1.78 -2.98
N SER A 47 13.76 1.22 -2.44
CA SER A 47 13.80 0.81 -1.04
C SER A 47 13.46 2.01 -0.15
N VAL A 48 12.61 1.80 0.84
CA VAL A 48 12.28 2.85 1.81
C VAL A 48 13.55 3.17 2.61
N PRO A 49 13.99 4.43 2.70
CA PRO A 49 15.12 4.80 3.54
C PRO A 49 14.82 4.48 5.01
N LYS A 50 15.78 3.88 5.72
CA LYS A 50 15.60 3.54 7.14
C LYS A 50 15.43 4.77 8.01
N GLU A 51 16.03 5.87 7.59
CA GLU A 51 15.90 7.19 8.21
C GLU A 51 14.45 7.68 8.19
N LEU A 52 13.73 7.46 7.08
CA LEU A 52 12.32 7.82 6.96
C LEU A 52 11.44 6.96 7.87
N LEU A 53 11.71 5.65 7.98
CA LEU A 53 11.00 4.76 8.91
C LEU A 53 11.22 5.19 10.37
N ALA A 54 12.46 5.55 10.73
CA ALA A 54 12.79 6.06 12.04
C ALA A 54 12.12 7.42 12.33
N GLU A 55 12.06 8.31 11.34
CA GLU A 55 11.32 9.57 11.43
C GLU A 55 9.82 9.33 11.67
N CYS A 56 9.22 8.39 10.94
CA CYS A 56 7.82 8.01 11.13
C CYS A 56 7.56 7.50 12.56
N VAL A 57 8.40 6.60 13.08
CA VAL A 57 8.27 6.12 14.47
C VAL A 57 8.44 7.25 15.48
N THR A 58 9.41 8.13 15.28
CA THR A 58 9.62 9.30 16.14
C THR A 58 8.40 10.24 16.14
N LEU A 59 7.82 10.47 14.95
CA LEU A 59 6.62 11.28 14.78
C LEU A 59 5.43 10.65 15.51
N LEU A 60 5.24 9.35 15.36
CA LEU A 60 4.16 8.59 16.02
C LEU A 60 4.33 8.65 17.53
N LYS A 61 5.50 8.35 18.09
CA LYS A 61 5.75 8.46 19.54
C LYS A 61 5.43 9.84 20.11
N LYS A 62 5.72 10.89 19.35
CA LYS A 62 5.48 12.28 19.78
C LYS A 62 4.01 12.69 19.73
N LYS A 63 3.23 12.12 18.81
CA LYS A 63 1.89 12.62 18.46
C LYS A 63 0.77 11.65 18.82
N GLU A 64 1.03 10.35 18.70
CA GLU A 64 0.15 9.30 19.15
C GLU A 64 0.07 9.32 20.67
N LYS A 65 -1.15 9.27 21.18
CA LYS A 65 -1.43 9.38 22.63
C LYS A 65 -1.85 8.05 23.23
N ALA A 66 -2.29 7.11 22.40
CA ALA A 66 -2.68 5.79 22.82
C ALA A 66 -1.50 4.83 22.74
N GLU A 67 -1.47 3.89 23.69
CA GLU A 67 -0.59 2.73 23.63
C GLU A 67 -1.38 1.56 23.06
N TYR A 68 -0.79 0.83 22.12
CA TYR A 68 -1.45 -0.28 21.45
C TYR A 68 -0.76 -1.59 21.78
N GLY A 69 -1.56 -2.57 22.21
CA GLY A 69 -1.14 -3.97 22.22
C GLY A 69 -1.15 -4.57 20.81
N VAL A 70 -0.65 -5.80 20.68
CA VAL A 70 -0.75 -6.56 19.44
C VAL A 70 -2.22 -6.83 19.12
N TYR A 71 -2.67 -6.42 17.94
CA TYR A 71 -4.02 -6.70 17.47
C TYR A 71 -4.17 -8.19 17.15
N ARG A 72 -5.29 -8.77 17.59
CA ARG A 72 -5.68 -10.14 17.29
C ARG A 72 -7.09 -10.14 16.74
N VAL A 73 -7.28 -10.63 15.52
CA VAL A 73 -8.62 -10.83 14.97
C VAL A 73 -9.35 -11.85 15.83
N PRO A 74 -10.59 -11.57 16.28
CA PRO A 74 -11.41 -12.54 16.99
C PRO A 74 -11.59 -13.84 16.19
N GLU A 75 -11.45 -15.00 16.84
CA GLU A 75 -11.44 -16.31 16.16
C GLU A 75 -12.73 -16.59 15.37
N GLU A 76 -13.87 -16.09 15.87
CA GLU A 76 -15.15 -16.18 15.15
C GLU A 76 -15.11 -15.46 13.79
N ILE A 77 -14.48 -14.28 13.74
CA ILE A 77 -14.33 -13.51 12.49
C ILE A 77 -13.32 -14.21 11.58
N LEU A 78 -12.20 -14.67 12.15
CA LEU A 78 -11.12 -15.31 11.38
C LEU A 78 -11.55 -16.63 10.75
N SER A 79 -12.33 -17.45 11.47
CA SER A 79 -12.85 -18.73 10.96
C SER A 79 -13.82 -18.53 9.79
N ILE A 80 -14.73 -17.57 9.88
CA ILE A 80 -15.63 -17.22 8.77
C ILE A 80 -14.84 -16.65 7.60
N LEU A 81 -13.85 -15.79 7.85
CA LEU A 81 -13.01 -15.18 6.82
C LEU A 81 -12.20 -16.22 6.04
N ARG A 82 -11.71 -17.25 6.73
CA ARG A 82 -11.02 -18.40 6.12
C ARG A 82 -11.94 -19.27 5.28
N ALA A 83 -13.21 -19.39 5.67
CA ALA A 83 -14.20 -20.16 4.92
C ALA A 83 -14.70 -19.41 3.68
N ASP A 84 -14.92 -18.10 3.82
CA ASP A 84 -15.42 -17.23 2.76
C ASP A 84 -14.87 -15.80 2.92
N LEU A 85 -13.87 -15.47 2.10
CA LEU A 85 -13.26 -14.14 2.06
C LEU A 85 -14.21 -13.06 1.51
N ARG A 86 -15.32 -13.44 0.88
CA ARG A 86 -16.29 -12.51 0.27
C ARG A 86 -17.48 -12.23 1.16
N ASN A 87 -17.54 -12.81 2.36
CA ASN A 87 -18.64 -12.57 3.27
C ASN A 87 -18.62 -11.12 3.75
N GLU A 88 -19.41 -10.25 3.09
CA GLU A 88 -19.43 -8.80 3.36
C GLU A 88 -19.76 -8.46 4.81
N GLU A 89 -20.69 -9.20 5.41
CA GLU A 89 -21.05 -9.03 6.83
C GLU A 89 -19.85 -9.32 7.73
N ASN A 90 -19.12 -10.40 7.46
CA ASN A 90 -17.93 -10.74 8.22
C ASN A 90 -16.76 -9.78 7.98
N LEU A 91 -16.59 -9.29 6.74
CA LEU A 91 -15.62 -8.23 6.42
C LEU A 91 -15.97 -6.92 7.13
N LYS A 92 -17.26 -6.60 7.25
CA LYS A 92 -17.73 -5.45 8.02
C LYS A 92 -17.46 -5.63 9.51
N ARG A 93 -17.72 -6.82 10.07
CA ARG A 93 -17.35 -7.15 11.46
C ARG A 93 -15.84 -7.04 11.69
N LEU A 94 -15.03 -7.50 10.75
CA LEU A 94 -13.57 -7.35 10.79
C LEU A 94 -13.17 -5.88 10.81
N LEU A 95 -13.71 -5.05 9.92
CA LEU A 95 -13.46 -3.61 9.90
C LEU A 95 -13.83 -2.97 11.24
N CYS A 96 -15.01 -3.27 11.79
CA CYS A 96 -15.42 -2.76 13.10
C CYS A 96 -14.47 -3.20 14.21
N SER A 97 -13.97 -4.44 14.20
CA SER A 97 -12.98 -4.94 15.16
C SER A 97 -11.65 -4.18 15.07
N ILE A 98 -11.16 -3.92 13.85
CA ILE A 98 -9.95 -3.13 13.60
C ILE A 98 -10.14 -1.69 14.09
N CYS A 99 -11.27 -1.06 13.75
CA CYS A 99 -11.57 0.30 14.19
C CYS A 99 -11.71 0.39 15.72
N ALA A 100 -12.34 -0.59 16.37
CA ALA A 100 -12.46 -0.64 17.82
C ALA A 100 -11.09 -0.70 18.51
N HIS A 101 -10.13 -1.45 17.95
CA HIS A 101 -8.74 -1.47 18.41
C HIS A 101 -8.06 -0.10 18.32
N LEU A 102 -8.43 0.71 17.33
CA LEU A 102 -7.98 2.09 17.14
C LEU A 102 -8.80 3.13 17.92
N GLY A 103 -9.82 2.72 18.68
CA GLY A 103 -10.74 3.64 19.36
C GLY A 103 -11.67 4.42 18.42
N ILE A 104 -11.89 3.93 17.20
CA ILE A 104 -12.79 4.51 16.19
C ILE A 104 -14.10 3.72 16.16
N ASP A 105 -15.23 4.42 16.09
CA ASP A 105 -16.52 3.76 15.85
C ASP A 105 -16.65 3.34 14.38
N GLY A 106 -16.34 2.07 14.12
CA GLY A 106 -16.45 1.49 12.79
C GLY A 106 -17.88 1.41 12.27
N GLY A 107 -18.92 1.55 13.11
CA GLY A 107 -20.33 1.45 12.70
C GLY A 107 -20.73 2.48 11.63
N PHE A 108 -20.13 3.67 11.66
CA PHE A 108 -20.40 4.75 10.71
C PHE A 108 -19.63 4.65 9.39
N ILE A 109 -18.65 3.74 9.31
CA ILE A 109 -17.82 3.57 8.11
C ILE A 109 -18.54 2.62 7.15
N LYS A 110 -18.88 3.08 5.96
CA LYS A 110 -19.43 2.20 4.92
C LYS A 110 -18.30 1.34 4.33
N LEU A 111 -18.47 0.03 4.32
CA LEU A 111 -17.60 -0.88 3.58
C LEU A 111 -18.25 -1.21 2.24
N VAL A 112 -17.52 -1.05 1.15
CA VAL A 112 -17.93 -1.47 -0.20
C VAL A 112 -16.92 -2.50 -0.68
N VAL A 113 -17.39 -3.71 -1.01
CA VAL A 113 -16.54 -4.80 -1.50
C VAL A 113 -16.72 -4.90 -3.01
N GLU A 114 -15.61 -4.89 -3.75
CA GLU A 114 -15.62 -4.98 -5.22
C GLU A 114 -14.76 -6.17 -5.66
N ASP A 115 -15.32 -7.00 -6.55
CA ASP A 115 -14.56 -8.04 -7.26
C ASP A 115 -14.03 -7.42 -8.56
N THR A 116 -12.78 -6.95 -8.55
CA THR A 116 -12.13 -6.38 -9.75
C THR A 116 -11.12 -7.37 -10.34
N PHE A 117 -11.27 -7.67 -11.63
CA PHE A 117 -10.25 -8.38 -12.41
C PHE A 117 -9.11 -7.46 -12.90
N MET A 118 -9.24 -6.13 -12.76
CA MET A 118 -8.53 -5.17 -13.62
C MET A 118 -8.10 -3.85 -12.93
N SER A 119 -8.12 -3.75 -11.60
CA SER A 119 -7.72 -2.52 -10.89
C SER A 119 -6.30 -2.60 -10.30
N ASP A 120 -5.59 -1.47 -10.39
CA ASP A 120 -4.25 -1.24 -9.82
C ASP A 120 -4.30 -0.85 -8.32
N ARG A 121 -5.49 -0.80 -7.71
CA ARG A 121 -5.68 -0.50 -6.27
C ARG A 121 -6.12 -1.76 -5.52
N ALA A 122 -6.21 -1.64 -4.20
CA ALA A 122 -6.57 -2.75 -3.32
C ALA A 122 -7.46 -2.30 -2.16
N GLY A 123 -7.31 -1.04 -1.73
CA GLY A 123 -8.31 -0.31 -0.98
C GLY A 123 -8.38 1.16 -1.42
N GLU A 124 -9.48 1.84 -1.09
CA GLU A 124 -9.60 3.30 -1.24
C GLU A 124 -10.56 3.85 -0.18
N ILE A 125 -10.13 4.92 0.51
CA ILE A 125 -11.03 5.74 1.32
C ILE A 125 -11.59 6.90 0.50
N ALA A 126 -12.91 6.98 0.49
CA ALA A 126 -13.63 8.16 0.05
C ALA A 126 -14.45 8.72 1.22
N THR A 127 -14.14 9.94 1.64
CA THR A 127 -14.95 10.67 2.61
C THR A 127 -15.89 11.60 1.86
N ASP A 128 -17.20 11.35 1.96
CA ASP A 128 -18.20 12.36 1.64
C ASP A 128 -18.61 13.08 2.94
N LEU A 129 -19.21 14.27 2.81
CA LEU A 129 -19.59 15.14 3.94
C LEU A 129 -20.50 14.49 5.00
N ALA A 130 -20.99 13.25 4.79
CA ALA A 130 -21.86 12.52 5.73
C ALA A 130 -21.32 11.13 6.13
N PHE A 131 -20.50 10.46 5.32
CA PHE A 131 -20.00 9.09 5.56
C PHE A 131 -18.57 8.89 5.08
N THR A 132 -17.79 8.16 5.88
CA THR A 132 -16.51 7.59 5.46
C THR A 132 -16.77 6.26 4.78
N THR A 133 -16.31 6.11 3.53
CA THR A 133 -16.40 4.84 2.79
C THR A 133 -15.02 4.23 2.61
N ILE A 134 -14.84 2.98 3.03
CA ILE A 134 -13.71 2.13 2.68
C ILE A 134 -14.16 1.21 1.55
N ARG A 135 -13.47 1.26 0.42
CA ARG A 135 -13.60 0.29 -0.66
C ARG A 135 -12.53 -0.78 -0.48
N LEU A 136 -12.93 -2.04 -0.50
CA LEU A 136 -12.05 -3.19 -0.45
C LEU A 136 -12.16 -3.93 -1.79
N GLU A 137 -11.06 -4.03 -2.50
CA GLU A 137 -11.00 -4.79 -3.74
C GLU A 137 -10.43 -6.18 -3.49
N LEU A 138 -11.29 -7.21 -3.56
CA LEU A 138 -10.87 -8.58 -3.34
C LEU A 138 -10.32 -9.21 -4.62
N LYS A 139 -9.11 -9.76 -4.52
CA LYS A 139 -8.46 -10.46 -5.64
C LYS A 139 -8.47 -11.97 -5.40
N PRO A 140 -8.50 -12.80 -6.46
CA PRO A 140 -8.59 -14.26 -6.31
C PRO A 140 -7.47 -14.91 -5.49
N HIS A 141 -6.31 -14.25 -5.37
CA HIS A 141 -5.13 -14.74 -4.67
C HIS A 141 -4.95 -14.13 -3.27
N TYR A 142 -5.91 -13.32 -2.78
CA TYR A 142 -5.82 -12.77 -1.44
C TYR A 142 -5.99 -13.86 -0.39
N THR A 143 -5.14 -13.82 0.63
CA THR A 143 -5.31 -14.61 1.85
C THR A 143 -6.08 -13.78 2.89
N PRO A 144 -6.63 -14.41 3.95
CA PRO A 144 -7.19 -13.69 5.08
C PRO A 144 -6.26 -12.59 5.62
N GLU A 145 -4.96 -12.89 5.74
CA GLU A 145 -3.95 -11.94 6.24
C GLU A 145 -3.77 -10.75 5.30
N ALA A 146 -3.84 -10.98 3.98
CA ALA A 146 -3.81 -9.90 2.99
C ALA A 146 -5.01 -8.96 3.16
N VAL A 147 -6.21 -9.51 3.32
CA VAL A 147 -7.44 -8.73 3.55
C VAL A 147 -7.36 -7.93 4.85
N ILE A 148 -6.89 -8.56 5.94
CA ILE A 148 -6.70 -7.89 7.23
C ILE A 148 -5.69 -6.74 7.10
N ALA A 149 -4.59 -6.96 6.38
CA ALA A 149 -3.58 -5.93 6.13
C ALA A 149 -4.16 -4.72 5.36
N VAL A 150 -4.98 -4.96 4.32
CA VAL A 150 -5.64 -3.88 3.57
C VAL A 150 -6.55 -3.07 4.49
N LEU A 151 -7.45 -3.73 5.21
CA LEU A 151 -8.42 -3.05 6.07
C LEU A 151 -7.73 -2.30 7.22
N ALA A 152 -6.64 -2.85 7.76
CA ALA A 152 -5.83 -2.18 8.77
C ALA A 152 -5.15 -0.93 8.17
N HIS A 153 -4.58 -1.01 6.98
CA HIS A 153 -3.99 0.13 6.28
C HIS A 153 -5.00 1.26 6.08
N GLU A 154 -6.20 0.96 5.56
CA GLU A 154 -7.25 1.97 5.38
C GLU A 154 -7.73 2.54 6.73
N ALA A 155 -7.97 1.70 7.74
CA ALA A 155 -8.37 2.18 9.06
C ALA A 155 -7.32 3.12 9.69
N ILE A 156 -6.03 2.90 9.42
CA ILE A 156 -4.94 3.75 9.90
C ILE A 156 -4.92 5.11 9.20
N HIS A 157 -5.27 5.20 7.91
CA HIS A 157 -5.44 6.50 7.25
C HIS A 157 -6.48 7.36 8.00
N LEU A 158 -7.60 6.76 8.40
CA LEU A 158 -8.62 7.45 9.20
C LEU A 158 -8.13 7.84 10.59
N HIS A 159 -7.44 6.92 11.25
CA HIS A 159 -6.84 7.17 12.55
C HIS A 159 -5.88 8.35 12.54
N LEU A 160 -4.91 8.33 11.62
CA LEU A 160 -3.93 9.41 11.45
C LEU A 160 -4.61 10.74 11.09
N TYR A 161 -5.66 10.70 10.27
CA TYR A 161 -6.47 11.87 9.94
C TYR A 161 -7.12 12.48 11.20
N TYR A 162 -7.80 11.67 12.02
CA TYR A 162 -8.43 12.15 13.26
C TYR A 162 -7.41 12.61 14.31
N ALA A 163 -6.24 11.97 14.37
CA ALA A 163 -5.15 12.38 15.23
C ALA A 163 -4.39 13.63 14.71
N GLY A 164 -4.65 14.06 13.48
CA GLY A 164 -3.94 15.18 12.85
C GLY A 164 -2.47 14.89 12.56
N ILE A 165 -2.10 13.62 12.39
CA ILE A 165 -0.74 13.16 12.10
C ILE A 165 -0.64 12.95 10.60
N ARG A 166 0.28 13.67 9.94
CA ARG A 166 0.51 13.52 8.49
C ARG A 166 1.90 13.96 8.08
N MET A 167 2.39 13.41 6.98
CA MET A 167 3.51 13.96 6.22
C MET A 167 3.01 14.80 5.05
N ARG A 168 3.86 15.66 4.48
CA ARG A 168 3.47 16.56 3.38
C ARG A 168 3.49 15.85 2.04
N ASP A 169 4.51 15.04 1.79
CA ASP A 169 4.62 14.26 0.57
C ASP A 169 3.68 13.05 0.64
N THR A 170 2.99 12.78 -0.46
CA THR A 170 2.01 11.69 -0.53
C THR A 170 2.67 10.33 -0.33
N TRP A 171 3.85 10.10 -0.93
CA TRP A 171 4.54 8.83 -0.78
C TRP A 171 5.07 8.64 0.66
N GLU A 172 5.65 9.68 1.26
CA GLU A 172 6.06 9.65 2.66
C GLU A 172 4.87 9.41 3.60
N ASN A 173 3.71 9.99 3.31
CA ASN A 173 2.50 9.80 4.12
C ASN A 173 1.98 8.36 4.06
N GLU A 174 2.10 7.68 2.91
CA GLU A 174 1.75 6.26 2.80
C GLU A 174 2.73 5.35 3.56
N ILE A 175 4.02 5.71 3.59
CA ILE A 175 5.03 5.06 4.43
C ILE A 175 4.71 5.26 5.92
N LEU A 176 4.28 6.47 6.29
CA LEU A 176 3.80 6.75 7.64
C LEU A 176 2.57 5.90 7.99
N THR A 177 1.60 5.75 7.08
CA THR A 177 0.41 4.91 7.29
C THR A 177 0.81 3.45 7.54
N ASP A 178 1.65 2.87 6.69
CA ASP A 178 2.13 1.50 6.90
C ASP A 178 2.94 1.35 8.21
N THR A 179 3.79 2.34 8.51
CA THR A 179 4.56 2.34 9.76
C THR A 179 3.63 2.44 10.97
N ALA A 180 2.58 3.27 10.89
CA ALA A 180 1.57 3.42 11.91
C ALA A 180 0.74 2.14 12.10
N ALA A 181 0.45 1.39 11.03
CA ALA A 181 -0.19 0.09 11.14
C ALA A 181 0.66 -0.89 11.97
N VAL A 182 1.98 -0.93 11.73
CA VAL A 182 2.89 -1.73 12.56
C VAL A 182 2.91 -1.22 14.00
N TYR A 183 3.03 0.10 14.19
CA TYR A 183 3.08 0.77 15.49
C TYR A 183 1.82 0.51 16.34
N CYS A 184 0.65 0.53 15.72
CA CYS A 184 -0.64 0.32 16.38
C CYS A 184 -0.98 -1.18 16.57
N GLY A 185 -0.01 -2.08 16.38
CA GLY A 185 -0.17 -3.49 16.72
C GLY A 185 -0.62 -4.41 15.58
N PHE A 186 -0.72 -3.94 14.33
CA PHE A 186 -1.10 -4.77 13.18
C PHE A 186 0.10 -5.42 12.47
N GLY A 187 1.31 -5.28 13.01
CA GLY A 187 2.56 -5.65 12.33
C GLY A 187 2.62 -7.09 11.80
N GLU A 188 2.03 -8.06 12.50
CA GLU A 188 2.00 -9.45 12.04
C GLU A 188 1.18 -9.62 10.75
N TYR A 189 0.04 -8.94 10.64
CA TYR A 189 -0.81 -8.98 9.46
C TYR A 189 -0.18 -8.22 8.29
N ILE A 190 0.44 -7.06 8.56
CA ILE A 190 1.22 -6.33 7.55
C ILE A 190 2.36 -7.20 7.01
N TYR A 191 3.11 -7.86 7.90
CA TYR A 191 4.21 -8.76 7.52
C TYR A 191 3.74 -9.94 6.67
N ALA A 192 2.66 -10.61 7.07
CA ALA A 192 2.14 -11.80 6.39
C ALA A 192 1.42 -11.44 5.07
N GLY A 193 0.55 -10.43 5.09
CA GLY A 193 -0.21 -9.98 3.93
C GLY A 193 0.68 -9.49 2.79
N TYR A 194 1.75 -8.75 3.10
CA TYR A 194 2.65 -8.22 2.07
C TYR A 194 3.61 -9.27 1.50
N ALA A 195 3.77 -10.42 2.16
CA ALA A 195 4.51 -11.56 1.63
C ALA A 195 3.82 -12.13 0.38
N VAL A 196 2.50 -12.32 0.48
CA VAL A 196 1.66 -12.95 -0.54
C VAL A 196 1.57 -12.07 -1.78
N MET A 197 1.44 -10.75 -1.61
CA MET A 197 1.30 -9.80 -2.72
C MET A 197 2.56 -9.69 -3.61
N ARG A 198 3.69 -10.29 -3.21
CA ARG A 198 4.94 -10.32 -4.00
C ARG A 198 5.13 -11.59 -4.82
N GLY A 199 4.46 -12.69 -4.47
CA GLY A 199 4.54 -13.96 -5.20
C GLY A 199 3.70 -13.93 -6.47
N GLU A 200 4.33 -14.15 -7.62
CA GLU A 200 3.72 -14.37 -8.96
C GLU A 200 2.94 -13.22 -9.64
N PHE A 201 2.57 -12.13 -8.98
CA PHE A 201 1.83 -11.00 -9.60
C PHE A 201 2.52 -9.63 -9.51
N ALA A 202 3.85 -9.58 -9.38
CA ALA A 202 4.65 -8.36 -9.22
C ALA A 202 4.74 -7.43 -10.47
N PHE A 203 3.84 -7.57 -11.44
CA PHE A 203 3.88 -6.85 -12.71
C PHE A 203 2.72 -5.87 -12.94
N SER A 204 1.71 -5.86 -12.08
CA SER A 204 0.75 -4.76 -11.93
C SER A 204 0.93 -4.16 -10.54
N TYR A 205 1.12 -2.86 -10.47
CA TYR A 205 1.40 -2.12 -9.24
C TYR A 205 0.16 -2.03 -8.35
N GLN A 206 -0.16 -3.14 -7.68
CA GLN A 206 -1.35 -3.29 -6.84
C GLN A 206 -0.95 -3.07 -5.38
N LYS A 207 -0.90 -1.80 -4.97
CA LYS A 207 -0.26 -1.34 -3.73
C LYS A 207 -1.21 -1.43 -2.53
N VAL A 208 -1.21 -2.56 -1.84
CA VAL A 208 -1.34 -2.53 -0.37
C VAL A 208 0.07 -2.72 0.12
N GLY A 209 0.69 -1.67 0.63
CA GLY A 209 2.05 -1.76 1.15
C GLY A 209 3.11 -1.04 0.34
N TYR A 210 3.57 0.05 0.91
CA TYR A 210 4.73 0.83 0.52
C TYR A 210 5.99 0.36 1.27
N ILE A 211 5.84 -0.36 2.39
CA ILE A 211 6.95 -0.98 3.13
C ILE A 211 7.09 -2.48 2.85
N ARG A 212 8.26 -3.04 3.17
CA ARG A 212 8.63 -4.45 2.99
C ARG A 212 8.61 -5.22 4.31
N GLN A 213 8.66 -6.54 4.24
CA GLN A 213 8.85 -7.40 5.43
C GLN A 213 10.10 -7.03 6.26
N GLU A 214 11.20 -6.72 5.58
CA GLU A 214 12.45 -6.22 6.20
C GLU A 214 12.26 -4.88 6.92
N ASP A 215 11.36 -4.03 6.41
CA ASP A 215 11.03 -2.74 7.02
C ASP A 215 10.16 -2.93 8.26
N VAL A 216 9.19 -3.84 8.22
CA VAL A 216 8.38 -4.21 9.41
C VAL A 216 9.27 -4.70 10.55
N GLN A 217 10.23 -5.58 10.25
CA GLN A 217 11.20 -6.07 11.22
C GLN A 217 12.07 -4.93 11.78
N TYR A 218 12.49 -3.99 10.91
CA TYR A 218 13.24 -2.82 11.33
C TYR A 218 12.41 -1.92 12.26
N ILE A 219 11.14 -1.68 11.95
CA ILE A 219 10.20 -0.89 12.76
C ILE A 219 10.05 -1.53 14.16
N TRP A 220 9.81 -2.83 14.25
CA TRP A 220 9.73 -3.51 15.56
C TRP A 220 11.01 -3.34 16.37
N LYS A 221 12.18 -3.45 15.72
CA LYS A 221 13.47 -3.28 16.40
C LYS A 221 13.63 -1.88 16.99
N ILE A 222 13.24 -0.83 16.26
CA ILE A 222 13.36 0.55 16.76
C ILE A 222 12.32 0.87 17.84
N MET A 223 11.11 0.31 17.75
CA MET A 223 10.10 0.42 18.80
C MET A 223 10.63 -0.16 20.12
N GLN A 224 11.17 -1.39 20.09
CA GLN A 224 11.72 -2.07 21.27
C GLN A 224 13.00 -1.42 21.84
N LYS A 225 13.88 -0.92 20.97
CA LYS A 225 15.17 -0.34 21.42
C LYS A 225 14.97 0.91 22.27
N GLU A 226 13.96 1.71 21.96
CA GLU A 226 13.68 2.98 22.62
C GLU A 226 12.70 2.86 23.80
N GLU A 227 12.14 1.67 24.07
CA GLU A 227 11.40 1.37 25.31
C GLU A 227 12.33 0.98 26.47
N GLY A 228 13.61 0.72 26.16
CA GLY A 228 14.65 0.33 27.13
C GLY A 228 15.64 1.44 27.52
N GLU A 229 15.40 2.69 27.11
CA GLU A 229 16.13 3.91 27.51
C GLU A 229 15.27 4.78 28.44
#